data_AF-A0A2L0UAX9-F1
#
_entry.id   AF-A0A2L0UAX9-F1
#
_cell.length_a   1.000
_cell.length_b   1.000
_cell.length_c   1.000
_cell.angle_alpha   90.00
_cell.angle_beta   90.00
_cell.angle_gamma   90.00
#
_symmetry.space_group_name_H-M   'P 1'
#
loop_
_entity.id
_entity.type
_entity.pdbx_description
1 polymer ?
#
loop_
_entity_poly.entity_id
_entity_poly.type
_entity_poly.pdbx_seq_one_letter_code
_entity_poly.pdbx_strand_id
1 'polypeptide(L)'
;MPPRQGVSAALGFLRKRSRTGLKRSSGSVVAAVQMTVCAVGAYAFAEEVLGHNGPLFAATSSMISLGFSRDPRIRRVLEVAIGCTLGISVGDLLLTFFGTGLWQAAVVLFISILLARFLDSGTIFTTQLGLQSLLVVLLPAPQGGPFTRSVDAIVGGLFALVITMLLPRDPRREPKTNVRGLLGELSGVLRESASALRTSDSTLAWHALVRARSCQAQLDSLTGSMKAAQEVARISPAYRRHRDELGSLRSAVESIDLAIRNSRVFSRRLTSAINHAALTDEAIEALGQSLEDTADAVDVLSRALSARDSAERRLNLRQARNDLAAVATDLHPATLNISRLEGEGLVLLLRPLVVDLLEATGLSHEDAADYL
;
A
#
# COMPACT_ATOMS: atom_id res chain seq x y z
N MET A 1 -3.12 -43.38 24.70
CA MET A 1 -2.13 -42.31 24.47
C MET A 1 -2.19 -41.86 23.01
N PRO A 2 -2.67 -40.66 22.67
CA PRO A 2 -2.75 -40.22 21.27
C PRO A 2 -1.69 -39.13 20.95
N PRO A 3 -0.61 -39.42 20.20
CA PRO A 3 0.31 -38.41 19.70
C PRO A 3 0.17 -38.15 18.18
N ARG A 4 -0.96 -38.49 17.55
CA ARG A 4 -1.11 -38.37 16.07
C ARG A 4 -1.68 -37.03 15.57
N GLN A 5 -2.22 -36.18 16.44
CA GLN A 5 -2.84 -34.91 16.02
C GLN A 5 -1.83 -33.74 15.81
N GLY A 6 -0.69 -33.74 16.51
CA GLY A 6 0.30 -32.65 16.42
C GLY A 6 1.08 -32.60 15.09
N VAL A 7 1.39 -33.76 14.51
CA VAL A 7 2.22 -33.85 13.29
C VAL A 7 1.44 -33.39 12.05
N SER A 8 0.16 -33.70 11.96
CA SER A 8 -0.73 -33.26 10.87
C SER A 8 -0.93 -31.74 10.88
N ALA A 9 -1.13 -31.15 12.07
CA ALA A 9 -1.25 -29.70 12.23
C ALA A 9 0.07 -28.97 11.90
N ALA A 10 1.22 -29.52 12.29
CA ALA A 10 2.53 -28.98 11.97
C ALA A 10 2.84 -29.01 10.47
N LEU A 11 2.50 -30.10 9.77
CA LEU A 11 2.64 -30.22 8.31
C LEU A 11 1.68 -29.27 7.58
N GLY A 12 0.46 -29.10 8.07
CA GLY A 12 -0.49 -28.10 7.56
C GLY A 12 0.02 -26.67 7.70
N PHE A 13 0.61 -26.33 8.85
CA PHE A 13 1.25 -25.05 9.11
C PHE A 13 2.47 -24.82 8.21
N LEU A 14 3.35 -25.81 8.06
CA LEU A 14 4.53 -25.75 7.18
C LEU A 14 4.13 -25.61 5.70
N ARG A 15 3.11 -26.33 5.24
CA ARG A 15 2.61 -26.23 3.86
C ARG A 15 1.95 -24.88 3.60
N LYS A 16 1.19 -24.34 4.55
CA LYS A 16 0.62 -22.98 4.46
C LYS A 16 1.70 -21.91 4.47
N ARG A 17 2.71 -22.04 5.36
CA ARG A 17 3.88 -21.15 5.43
C ARG A 17 4.72 -21.20 4.15
N SER A 18 4.96 -22.40 3.61
CA SER A 18 5.71 -22.61 2.36
C SER A 18 4.96 -22.05 1.16
N ARG A 19 3.64 -22.28 1.06
CA ARG A 19 2.82 -21.69 -0.02
C ARG A 19 2.77 -20.16 0.03
N THR A 20 2.67 -19.58 1.23
CA THR A 20 2.79 -18.12 1.43
C THR A 20 4.20 -17.62 1.10
N GLY A 21 5.24 -18.38 1.46
CA GLY A 21 6.63 -18.09 1.13
C GLY A 21 6.91 -18.13 -0.37
N LEU A 22 6.40 -19.14 -1.09
CA LEU A 22 6.51 -19.28 -2.54
C LEU A 22 5.78 -18.16 -3.28
N LYS A 23 4.56 -17.81 -2.84
CA LYS A 23 3.83 -16.64 -3.39
C LYS A 23 4.60 -15.33 -3.16
N ARG A 24 5.22 -15.17 -1.99
CA ARG A 24 6.06 -13.99 -1.71
C ARG A 24 7.33 -13.97 -2.55
N SER A 25 7.99 -15.12 -2.72
CA SER A 25 9.22 -15.27 -3.49
C SER A 25 8.99 -15.03 -4.98
N SER A 26 7.97 -15.66 -5.57
CA SER A 26 7.60 -15.46 -6.97
C SER A 26 7.25 -14.01 -7.29
N GLY A 27 6.57 -13.30 -6.39
CA GLY A 27 6.30 -11.86 -6.52
C GLY A 27 7.55 -10.96 -6.41
N SER A 28 8.67 -11.50 -5.91
CA SER A 28 9.91 -10.75 -5.64
C SER A 28 11.07 -11.11 -6.56
N VAL A 29 10.90 -12.02 -7.52
CA VAL A 29 11.98 -12.49 -8.41
C VAL A 29 12.62 -11.33 -9.17
N VAL A 30 11.80 -10.44 -9.75
CA VAL A 30 12.30 -9.26 -10.48
C VAL A 30 13.12 -8.36 -9.55
N ALA A 31 12.66 -8.16 -8.31
CA ALA A 31 13.37 -7.37 -7.31
C ALA A 31 14.73 -8.00 -6.94
N ALA A 32 14.73 -9.32 -6.75
CA ALA A 32 15.93 -10.07 -6.41
C ALA A 32 16.96 -9.99 -7.54
N VAL A 33 16.54 -10.21 -8.79
CA VAL A 33 17.41 -10.05 -9.97
C VAL A 33 17.97 -8.62 -10.05
N GLN A 34 17.15 -7.59 -9.84
CA GLN A 34 17.61 -6.21 -9.82
C GLN A 34 18.66 -5.94 -8.74
N MET A 35 18.44 -6.42 -7.51
CA MET A 35 19.43 -6.30 -6.43
C MET A 35 20.71 -7.04 -6.74
N THR A 36 20.61 -8.25 -7.30
CA THR A 36 21.79 -9.05 -7.68
C THR A 36 22.59 -8.34 -8.76
N VAL A 37 21.96 -7.90 -9.84
CA VAL A 37 22.63 -7.15 -10.92
C VAL A 37 23.23 -5.85 -10.40
N CYS A 38 22.51 -5.12 -9.55
CA CYS A 38 23.00 -3.88 -8.95
C CYS A 38 24.22 -4.11 -8.05
N ALA A 39 24.18 -5.14 -7.19
CA ALA A 39 25.24 -5.43 -6.23
C ALA A 39 26.49 -5.97 -6.89
N VAL A 40 26.32 -6.94 -7.81
CA VAL A 40 27.44 -7.51 -8.57
C VAL A 40 28.01 -6.47 -9.53
N GLY A 41 27.18 -5.65 -10.16
CA GLY A 41 27.63 -4.57 -11.03
C GLY A 41 28.42 -3.49 -10.29
N ALA A 42 27.96 -3.07 -9.10
CA ALA A 42 28.68 -2.11 -8.28
C ALA A 42 30.03 -2.66 -7.80
N TYR A 43 30.07 -3.94 -7.42
CA TYR A 43 31.30 -4.63 -7.04
C TYR A 43 32.29 -4.69 -8.20
N ALA A 44 31.86 -5.22 -9.35
CA ALA A 44 32.70 -5.36 -10.53
C ALA A 44 33.22 -4.00 -11.02
N PHE A 45 32.40 -2.95 -10.96
CA PHE A 45 32.84 -1.60 -11.30
C PHE A 45 33.94 -1.09 -10.36
N ALA A 46 33.78 -1.26 -9.05
CA ALA A 46 34.80 -0.85 -8.09
C ALA A 46 36.10 -1.68 -8.21
N GLU A 47 36.00 -2.96 -8.55
CA GLU A 47 37.15 -3.84 -8.72
C GLU A 47 37.89 -3.58 -10.04
N GLU A 48 37.17 -3.64 -11.18
CA GLU A 48 37.77 -3.59 -12.51
C GLU A 48 38.08 -2.17 -12.99
N VAL A 49 37.25 -1.18 -12.63
CA VAL A 49 37.40 0.21 -13.12
C VAL A 49 38.19 1.06 -12.13
N LEU A 50 37.93 0.93 -10.82
CA LEU A 50 38.66 1.70 -9.79
C LEU A 50 39.89 0.97 -9.24
N GLY A 51 40.06 -0.33 -9.56
CA GLY A 51 41.22 -1.11 -9.11
C GLY A 51 41.20 -1.43 -7.61
N HIS A 52 40.03 -1.38 -6.97
CA HIS A 52 39.93 -1.66 -5.54
C HIS A 52 39.95 -3.17 -5.26
N ASN A 53 40.67 -3.58 -4.21
CA ASN A 53 40.78 -5.00 -3.83
C ASN A 53 39.64 -5.37 -2.86
N GLY A 54 38.70 -6.20 -3.32
CA GLY A 54 37.57 -6.70 -2.52
C GLY A 54 36.56 -5.63 -2.08
N PRO A 55 35.90 -4.89 -3.01
CA PRO A 55 34.99 -3.78 -2.70
C PRO A 55 33.61 -4.23 -2.15
N LEU A 56 33.61 -4.88 -0.98
CA LEU A 56 32.40 -5.39 -0.32
C LEU A 56 31.40 -4.27 0.02
N PHE A 57 31.89 -3.06 0.29
CA PHE A 57 31.04 -1.91 0.62
C PHE A 57 30.25 -1.40 -0.60
N ALA A 58 30.75 -1.57 -1.82
CA ALA A 58 30.00 -1.24 -3.03
C ALA A 58 28.82 -2.21 -3.23
N ALA A 59 29.05 -3.51 -3.04
CA ALA A 59 28.02 -4.54 -3.12
C ALA A 59 26.96 -4.40 -2.02
N THR A 60 27.38 -4.20 -0.77
CA THR A 60 26.46 -4.11 0.37
C THR A 60 25.69 -2.79 0.36
N SER A 61 26.35 -1.64 0.10
CA SER A 61 25.69 -0.34 0.00
C SER A 61 24.63 -0.33 -1.10
N SER A 62 24.93 -0.85 -2.29
CA SER A 62 23.95 -0.93 -3.39
C SER A 62 22.78 -1.85 -3.04
N MET A 63 23.04 -3.05 -2.50
CA MET A 63 22.01 -4.01 -2.13
C MET A 63 21.07 -3.47 -1.05
N ILE A 64 21.62 -2.83 -0.02
CA ILE A 64 20.86 -2.26 1.11
C ILE A 64 20.08 -1.03 0.65
N SER A 65 20.70 -0.16 -0.15
CA SER A 65 20.07 1.04 -0.70
C SER A 65 18.90 0.70 -1.62
N LEU A 66 19.02 -0.34 -2.45
CA LEU A 66 17.90 -0.82 -3.27
C LEU A 66 16.84 -1.51 -2.40
N GLY A 67 17.24 -2.51 -1.61
CA GLY A 67 16.46 -3.20 -0.58
C GLY A 67 15.12 -3.81 -1.04
N PHE A 68 14.55 -4.75 -0.27
CA PHE A 68 13.19 -5.27 -0.56
C PHE A 68 12.06 -4.28 -0.23
N SER A 69 12.42 -3.02 -0.03
CA SER A 69 11.50 -1.97 0.35
C SER A 69 10.37 -1.84 -0.68
N ARG A 70 9.15 -1.81 -0.16
CA ARG A 70 7.93 -1.60 -0.95
C ARG A 70 7.86 -0.19 -1.53
N ASP A 71 8.68 0.71 -1.01
CA ASP A 71 8.79 2.10 -1.42
C ASP A 71 9.95 2.29 -2.42
N PRO A 72 9.69 2.47 -3.72
CA PRO A 72 10.71 2.76 -4.73
C PRO A 72 11.09 4.25 -4.68
N ARG A 73 11.41 4.76 -3.49
CA ARG A 73 11.73 6.18 -3.32
C ARG A 73 13.20 6.41 -3.53
N ILE A 74 13.53 7.21 -4.53
CA ILE A 74 14.87 7.81 -4.70
C ILE A 74 15.35 8.43 -3.38
N ARG A 75 14.45 9.11 -2.65
CA ARG A 75 14.75 9.67 -1.33
C ARG A 75 15.23 8.61 -0.34
N ARG A 76 14.59 7.44 -0.30
CA ARG A 76 14.98 6.34 0.57
C ARG A 76 16.31 5.73 0.15
N VAL A 77 16.51 5.51 -1.15
CA VAL A 77 17.78 5.03 -1.70
C VAL A 77 18.92 5.99 -1.31
N LEU A 78 18.69 7.30 -1.43
CA LEU A 78 19.64 8.34 -1.02
C LEU A 78 19.87 8.35 0.49
N GLU A 79 18.81 8.34 1.30
CA GLU A 79 18.90 8.33 2.76
C GLU A 79 19.72 7.13 3.26
N VAL A 80 19.47 5.95 2.68
CA VAL A 80 20.19 4.72 2.99
C VAL A 80 21.62 4.76 2.47
N ALA A 81 21.87 5.24 1.25
CA ALA A 81 23.20 5.38 0.69
C ALA A 81 24.07 6.36 1.50
N ILE A 82 23.48 7.49 1.93
CA ILE A 82 24.11 8.47 2.82
C ILE A 82 24.39 7.83 4.17
N GLY A 83 23.42 7.12 4.77
CA GLY A 83 23.62 6.41 6.03
C GLY A 83 24.72 5.37 5.96
N CYS A 84 24.81 4.62 4.86
CA CYS A 84 25.90 3.67 4.64
C CYS A 84 27.25 4.37 4.53
N THR A 85 27.34 5.41 3.69
CA THR A 85 28.58 6.17 3.48
C THR A 85 29.05 6.84 4.76
N LEU A 86 28.14 7.45 5.53
CA LEU A 86 28.45 8.07 6.82
C LEU A 86 28.87 7.03 7.86
N GLY A 87 28.19 5.89 7.96
CA GLY A 87 28.59 4.81 8.86
C GLY A 87 30.00 4.30 8.58
N ILE A 88 30.33 4.12 7.30
CA ILE A 88 31.67 3.69 6.88
C ILE A 88 32.71 4.76 7.21
N SER A 89 32.41 6.02 6.88
CA SER A 89 33.31 7.15 7.15
C SER A 89 33.58 7.32 8.67
N VAL A 90 32.53 7.20 9.49
CA VAL A 90 32.64 7.27 10.96
C VAL A 90 33.42 6.08 11.49
N GLY A 91 33.17 4.87 10.97
CA GLY A 91 33.91 3.68 11.31
C GLY A 91 35.41 3.82 11.01
N ASP A 92 35.76 4.31 9.81
CA ASP A 92 37.15 4.45 9.37
C ASP A 92 37.88 5.53 10.20
N LEU A 93 37.19 6.64 10.49
CA LEU A 93 37.70 7.71 11.35
C LEU A 93 37.96 7.19 12.77
N LEU A 94 36.98 6.53 13.38
CA LEU A 94 37.13 5.99 14.73
C LEU A 94 38.18 4.88 14.80
N LEU A 95 38.28 4.02 13.79
CA LEU A 95 39.35 3.01 13.71
C LEU A 95 40.74 3.66 13.64
N THR A 96 40.87 4.78 12.92
CA THR A 96 42.13 5.54 12.85
C THR A 96 42.53 6.11 14.22
N PHE A 97 41.56 6.54 15.03
CA PHE A 97 41.82 7.09 16.38
C PHE A 97 42.04 6.02 17.46
N PHE A 98 41.23 4.96 17.47
CA PHE A 98 41.21 3.96 18.56
C PHE A 98 42.05 2.71 18.25
N GLY A 99 42.37 2.46 16.98
CA GLY A 99 43.07 1.26 16.52
C GLY A 99 42.18 0.01 16.45
N THR A 100 42.80 -1.16 16.28
CA THR A 100 42.12 -2.44 16.08
C THR A 100 42.00 -3.26 17.37
N GLY A 101 40.81 -3.78 17.67
CA GLY A 101 40.60 -4.76 18.74
C GLY A 101 39.14 -4.85 19.21
N LEU A 102 38.83 -5.86 20.02
CA LEU A 102 37.44 -6.17 20.43
C LEU A 102 36.81 -5.07 21.30
N TRP A 103 37.58 -4.47 22.22
CA TRP A 103 37.06 -3.40 23.06
C TRP A 103 36.92 -2.09 22.26
N GLN A 104 37.81 -1.83 21.30
CA GLN A 104 37.68 -0.72 20.37
C GLN A 104 36.40 -0.88 19.53
N ALA A 105 36.14 -2.08 19.00
CA ALA A 105 34.91 -2.36 18.27
C ALA A 105 33.65 -2.08 19.09
N ALA A 106 33.65 -2.42 20.38
CA ALA A 106 32.54 -2.11 21.28
C ALA A 106 32.34 -0.59 21.44
N VAL A 107 33.42 0.17 21.64
CA VAL A 107 33.37 1.64 21.76
C VAL A 107 32.91 2.30 20.47
N VAL A 108 33.47 1.89 19.33
CA VAL A 108 33.10 2.42 18.00
C VAL A 108 31.63 2.15 17.69
N LEU A 109 31.15 0.93 17.95
CA LEU A 109 29.76 0.57 17.76
C LEU A 109 28.83 1.40 18.65
N PHE A 110 29.18 1.56 19.94
CA PHE A 110 28.41 2.35 20.88
C PHE A 110 28.30 3.82 20.44
N ILE A 111 29.42 4.45 20.08
CA ILE A 111 29.45 5.84 19.60
C ILE A 111 28.66 5.97 18.30
N SER A 112 28.81 5.04 17.37
CA SER A 112 28.09 5.05 16.08
C SER A 112 26.57 4.98 16.29
N ILE A 113 26.08 4.13 17.19
CA ILE A 113 24.64 4.02 17.48
C ILE A 113 24.12 5.32 18.11
N LEU A 114 24.84 5.90 19.07
CA LEU A 114 24.44 7.17 19.69
C LEU A 114 24.42 8.31 18.67
N LEU A 115 25.45 8.40 17.83
CA LEU A 115 25.52 9.40 16.77
C LEU A 115 24.39 9.23 15.75
N ALA A 116 24.09 7.99 15.36
CA ALA A 116 22.99 7.73 14.44
C ALA A 116 21.64 8.13 15.03
N ARG A 117 21.42 7.86 16.32
CA ARG A 117 20.19 8.24 17.02
C ARG A 117 20.06 9.75 17.23
N PHE A 118 21.20 10.44 17.33
CA PHE A 118 21.27 11.89 17.39
C PHE A 118 20.93 12.54 16.04
N LEU A 119 21.41 11.96 14.93
CA LEU A 119 21.20 12.48 13.58
C LEU A 119 19.80 12.18 13.03
N ASP A 120 19.24 11.01 13.34
CA ASP A 120 17.92 10.62 12.85
C ASP A 120 17.14 9.74 13.86
N SER A 121 15.84 9.96 13.91
CA SER A 121 14.89 9.13 14.66
C SER A 121 14.52 7.83 13.92
N GLY A 122 14.91 7.69 12.65
CA GLY A 122 14.68 6.53 11.81
C GLY A 122 15.41 5.27 12.28
N THR A 123 14.67 4.18 12.44
CA THR A 123 15.23 2.86 12.81
C THR A 123 16.16 2.28 11.74
N ILE A 124 15.87 2.57 10.47
CA ILE A 124 16.67 2.10 9.33
C ILE A 124 18.01 2.83 9.30
N PHE A 125 18.01 4.15 9.40
CA PHE A 125 19.24 4.94 9.42
C PHE A 125 20.16 4.50 10.56
N THR A 126 19.59 4.34 11.77
CA THR A 126 20.33 3.88 12.96
C THR A 126 20.94 2.49 12.77
N THR A 127 20.16 1.53 12.26
CA THR A 127 20.64 0.16 12.04
C THR A 127 21.72 0.08 10.97
N GLN A 128 21.61 0.85 9.88
CA GLN A 128 22.61 0.84 8.81
C GLN A 128 23.91 1.50 9.23
N LEU A 129 23.83 2.66 9.89
CA LEU A 129 25.03 3.36 10.35
C LEU A 129 25.82 2.47 11.33
N GLY A 130 25.14 1.86 12.31
CA GLY A 130 25.78 0.95 13.26
C GLY A 130 26.36 -0.32 12.61
N LEU A 131 25.61 -0.97 11.70
CA LEU A 131 26.07 -2.17 11.00
C LEU A 131 27.32 -1.89 10.16
N GLN A 132 27.34 -0.78 9.44
CA GLN A 132 28.43 -0.42 8.55
C GLN A 132 29.70 -0.02 9.31
N SER A 133 29.57 0.77 10.38
CA SER A 133 30.68 1.05 11.29
C SER A 133 31.27 -0.24 11.88
N LEU A 134 30.43 -1.20 12.25
CA LEU A 134 30.87 -2.48 12.80
C LEU A 134 31.66 -3.30 11.77
N LEU A 135 31.16 -3.39 10.53
CA LEU A 135 31.85 -4.09 9.44
C LEU A 135 33.23 -3.49 9.18
N VAL A 136 33.34 -2.16 9.19
CA VAL A 136 34.60 -1.44 9.02
C VAL A 136 35.64 -1.80 10.07
N VAL A 137 35.23 -1.94 11.34
CA VAL A 137 36.17 -2.25 12.43
C VAL A 137 36.61 -3.71 12.42
N LEU A 138 35.73 -4.62 12.02
CA LEU A 138 36.01 -6.06 12.01
C LEU A 138 36.79 -6.51 10.77
N LEU A 139 36.69 -5.78 9.65
CA LEU A 139 37.36 -6.14 8.41
C LEU A 139 38.79 -5.57 8.35
N PRO A 140 39.76 -6.33 7.82
CA PRO A 140 41.13 -5.86 7.65
C PRO A 140 41.21 -4.66 6.72
N ALA A 141 42.12 -3.73 7.00
CA ALA A 141 42.29 -2.50 6.24
C ALA A 141 42.70 -2.80 4.78
N PRO A 142 42.01 -2.21 3.78
CA PRO A 142 42.37 -2.37 2.38
C PRO A 142 43.67 -1.63 2.08
N GLN A 143 44.43 -2.14 1.10
CA GLN A 143 45.75 -1.59 0.77
C GLN A 143 45.71 -0.18 0.14
N GLY A 144 44.55 0.29 -0.33
CA GLY A 144 44.39 1.60 -1.00
C GLY A 144 44.14 2.80 -0.08
N GLY A 145 44.25 2.66 1.24
CA GLY A 145 44.08 3.74 2.21
C GLY A 145 42.68 3.83 2.86
N PRO A 146 42.51 4.72 3.86
CA PRO A 146 41.35 4.71 4.76
C PRO A 146 40.03 5.13 4.10
N PHE A 147 40.06 5.82 2.96
CA PHE A 147 38.83 6.31 2.30
C PHE A 147 38.32 5.44 1.16
N THR A 148 39.02 4.36 0.81
CA THR A 148 38.61 3.45 -0.29
C THR A 148 37.23 2.83 -0.04
N ARG A 149 36.97 2.41 1.20
CA ARG A 149 35.68 1.86 1.64
C ARG A 149 34.53 2.87 1.52
N SER A 150 34.81 4.12 1.83
CA SER A 150 33.83 5.21 1.73
C SER A 150 33.50 5.51 0.26
N VAL A 151 34.50 5.47 -0.63
CA VAL A 151 34.29 5.60 -2.08
C VAL A 151 33.46 4.42 -2.62
N ASP A 152 33.77 3.20 -2.20
CA ASP A 152 32.99 2.01 -2.56
C ASP A 152 31.52 2.16 -2.18
N ALA A 153 31.24 2.67 -0.99
CA ALA A 153 29.88 2.91 -0.53
C ALA A 153 29.10 3.88 -1.42
N ILE A 154 29.77 4.94 -1.89
CA ILE A 154 29.22 5.94 -2.81
C ILE A 154 28.92 5.29 -4.17
N VAL A 155 29.86 4.50 -4.70
CA VAL A 155 29.66 3.74 -5.95
C VAL A 155 28.44 2.84 -5.83
N GLY A 156 28.32 2.09 -4.72
CA GLY A 156 27.14 1.27 -4.45
C GLY A 156 25.84 2.07 -4.43
N GLY A 157 25.83 3.22 -3.74
CA GLY A 157 24.69 4.13 -3.70
C GLY A 157 24.30 4.67 -5.08
N LEU A 158 25.29 5.03 -5.90
CA LEU A 158 25.09 5.50 -7.28
C LEU A 158 24.51 4.41 -8.18
N PHE A 159 25.02 3.18 -8.11
CA PHE A 159 24.46 2.05 -8.86
C PHE A 159 23.00 1.79 -8.45
N ALA A 160 22.70 1.81 -7.15
CA ALA A 160 21.33 1.67 -6.67
C ALA A 160 20.41 2.78 -7.19
N LEU A 161 20.91 4.01 -7.24
CA LEU A 161 20.17 5.15 -7.80
C LEU A 161 19.92 4.99 -9.30
N VAL A 162 20.93 4.57 -10.06
CA VAL A 162 20.83 4.31 -11.50
C VAL A 162 19.82 3.21 -11.79
N ILE A 163 19.90 2.06 -11.10
CA ILE A 163 18.94 0.97 -11.27
C ILE A 163 17.52 1.40 -10.88
N THR A 164 17.38 2.18 -9.81
CA THR A 164 16.08 2.75 -9.40
C THR A 164 15.50 3.69 -10.46
N MET A 165 16.36 4.45 -11.14
CA MET A 165 15.96 5.38 -12.20
C MET A 165 15.65 4.68 -13.54
N LEU A 166 16.39 3.62 -13.88
CA LEU A 166 16.27 2.88 -15.14
C LEU A 166 15.18 1.79 -15.12
N LEU A 167 14.96 1.12 -13.99
CA LEU A 167 13.90 0.12 -13.82
C LEU A 167 12.88 0.49 -12.73
N PRO A 168 12.21 1.64 -12.87
CA PRO A 168 11.20 2.06 -11.93
C PRO A 168 10.03 1.07 -11.91
N ARG A 169 9.57 0.70 -10.70
CA ARG A 169 8.35 -0.09 -10.53
C ARG A 169 7.15 0.79 -10.88
N ASP A 170 6.15 0.22 -11.56
CA ASP A 170 4.91 0.95 -11.89
C ASP A 170 4.26 1.51 -10.60
N PRO A 171 4.28 2.84 -10.38
CA PRO A 171 3.80 3.45 -9.14
C PRO A 171 2.30 3.29 -8.96
N ARG A 172 1.55 2.89 -10.00
CA ARG A 172 0.10 2.70 -9.94
C ARG A 172 -0.30 1.36 -9.35
N ARG A 173 0.59 0.36 -9.37
CA ARG A 173 0.22 -1.04 -9.08
C ARG A 173 -0.30 -1.22 -7.64
N GLU A 174 0.38 -0.63 -6.67
CA GLU A 174 0.01 -0.74 -5.26
C GLU A 174 -1.29 0.03 -4.96
N PRO A 175 -1.44 1.31 -5.34
CA PRO A 175 -2.72 2.00 -5.20
C PRO A 175 -3.90 1.28 -5.85
N LYS A 176 -3.74 0.79 -7.10
CA LYS A 176 -4.79 0.02 -7.79
C LYS A 176 -5.18 -1.26 -7.06
N THR A 177 -4.21 -1.93 -6.43
CA THR A 177 -4.48 -3.13 -5.62
C THR A 177 -5.22 -2.77 -4.34
N ASN A 178 -4.81 -1.70 -3.66
CA ASN A 178 -5.44 -1.23 -2.43
C ASN A 178 -6.88 -0.74 -2.68
N VAL A 179 -7.12 0.03 -3.75
CA VAL A 179 -8.47 0.46 -4.18
C VAL A 179 -9.36 -0.75 -4.45
N ARG A 180 -8.86 -1.75 -5.18
CA ARG A 180 -9.63 -2.97 -5.47
C ARG A 180 -10.05 -3.70 -4.20
N GLY A 181 -9.13 -3.82 -3.23
CA GLY A 181 -9.43 -4.42 -1.94
C GLY A 181 -10.48 -3.64 -1.17
N LEU A 182 -10.34 -2.31 -1.13
CA LEU A 182 -11.26 -1.42 -0.41
C LEU A 182 -12.68 -1.43 -0.99
N LEU A 183 -12.81 -1.33 -2.32
CA LEU A 183 -14.11 -1.41 -2.98
C LEU A 183 -14.76 -2.79 -2.84
N GLY A 184 -13.95 -3.86 -2.78
CA GLY A 184 -14.47 -5.20 -2.46
C GLY A 184 -14.99 -5.33 -1.03
N GLU A 185 -14.44 -4.60 -0.07
CA GLU A 185 -15.02 -4.52 1.27
C GLU A 185 -16.31 -3.69 1.27
N LEU A 186 -16.35 -2.57 0.53
CA LEU A 186 -17.56 -1.76 0.41
C LEU A 186 -18.72 -2.53 -0.25
N SER A 187 -18.47 -3.25 -1.36
CA SER A 187 -19.50 -4.11 -1.96
C SER A 187 -19.95 -5.21 -1.00
N GLY A 188 -19.02 -5.76 -0.21
CA GLY A 188 -19.33 -6.68 0.89
C GLY A 188 -20.26 -6.09 1.96
N VAL A 189 -20.01 -4.86 2.40
CA VAL A 189 -20.87 -4.14 3.36
C VAL A 189 -22.29 -3.92 2.81
N LEU A 190 -22.40 -3.52 1.54
CA LEU A 190 -23.68 -3.30 0.88
C LEU A 190 -24.49 -4.60 0.75
N ARG A 191 -23.85 -5.70 0.32
CA ARG A 191 -24.49 -7.02 0.23
C ARG A 191 -24.91 -7.58 1.60
N GLU A 192 -24.06 -7.44 2.62
CA GLU A 192 -24.43 -7.83 4.00
C GLU A 192 -25.60 -6.99 4.52
N SER A 193 -25.65 -5.71 4.18
CA SER A 193 -26.78 -4.82 4.51
C SER A 193 -28.07 -5.26 3.80
N ALA A 194 -28.00 -5.61 2.51
CA ALA A 194 -29.14 -6.14 1.75
C ALA A 194 -29.66 -7.46 2.33
N SER A 195 -28.74 -8.38 2.66
CA SER A 195 -29.07 -9.65 3.31
C SER A 195 -29.72 -9.43 4.67
N ALA A 196 -29.15 -8.55 5.50
CA ALA A 196 -29.69 -8.23 6.82
C ALA A 196 -31.12 -7.71 6.74
N LEU A 197 -31.41 -6.90 5.73
CA LEU A 197 -32.73 -6.33 5.49
C LEU A 197 -33.73 -7.42 5.10
N ARG A 198 -33.42 -8.26 4.10
CA ARG A 198 -34.30 -9.34 3.64
C ARG A 198 -34.56 -10.43 4.68
N THR A 199 -33.57 -10.75 5.51
CA THR A 199 -33.74 -11.74 6.59
C THR A 199 -34.23 -11.13 7.90
N SER A 200 -34.44 -9.81 7.95
CA SER A 200 -34.76 -9.07 9.19
C SER A 200 -33.80 -9.40 10.35
N ASP A 201 -32.51 -9.59 10.04
CA ASP A 201 -31.48 -9.95 11.03
C ASP A 201 -30.61 -8.74 11.39
N SER A 202 -30.84 -8.17 12.56
CA SER A 202 -30.08 -7.02 13.06
C SER A 202 -28.62 -7.36 13.40
N THR A 203 -28.30 -8.64 13.62
CA THR A 203 -26.93 -9.13 13.82
C THR A 203 -26.13 -8.99 12.54
N LEU A 204 -26.71 -9.36 11.39
CA LEU A 204 -26.08 -9.17 10.07
C LEU A 204 -25.85 -7.68 9.77
N ALA A 205 -26.81 -6.81 10.11
CA ALA A 205 -26.62 -5.36 9.96
C ALA A 205 -25.46 -4.83 10.84
N TRP A 206 -25.31 -5.38 12.05
CA TRP A 206 -24.18 -5.04 12.92
C TRP A 206 -22.85 -5.56 12.37
N HIS A 207 -22.82 -6.75 11.76
CA HIS A 207 -21.65 -7.27 11.05
C HIS A 207 -21.23 -6.35 9.90
N ALA A 208 -22.18 -5.88 9.09
CA ALA A 208 -21.93 -4.91 8.03
C ALA A 208 -21.29 -3.62 8.58
N LEU A 209 -21.78 -3.11 9.72
CA LEU A 209 -21.20 -1.94 10.39
C LEU A 209 -19.76 -2.19 10.89
N VAL A 210 -19.48 -3.35 11.46
CA VAL A 210 -18.12 -3.73 11.91
C VAL A 210 -17.18 -3.82 10.71
N ARG A 211 -17.64 -4.42 9.61
CA ARG A 211 -16.91 -4.51 8.35
C ARG A 211 -16.63 -3.14 7.74
N ALA A 212 -17.61 -2.24 7.75
CA ALA A 212 -17.43 -0.87 7.28
C ALA A 212 -16.41 -0.08 8.13
N ARG A 213 -16.36 -0.34 9.45
CA ARG A 213 -15.37 0.29 10.35
C ARG A 213 -13.96 -0.25 10.17
N SER A 214 -13.79 -1.53 9.84
CA SER A 214 -12.47 -2.13 9.62
C SER A 214 -11.78 -1.61 8.35
N CYS A 215 -12.54 -1.01 7.43
CA CYS A 215 -12.02 -0.37 6.21
C CYS A 215 -11.08 0.82 6.49
N GLN A 216 -11.12 1.44 7.69
CA GLN A 216 -10.30 2.61 8.00
C GLN A 216 -8.79 2.36 7.80
N ALA A 217 -8.29 1.19 8.24
CA ALA A 217 -6.88 0.86 8.08
C ALA A 217 -6.48 0.70 6.61
N GLN A 218 -7.40 0.21 5.77
CA GLN A 218 -7.18 0.09 4.33
C GLN A 218 -7.22 1.47 3.64
N LEU A 219 -8.10 2.37 4.05
CA LEU A 219 -8.15 3.77 3.61
C LEU A 219 -6.87 4.52 3.94
N ASP A 220 -6.35 4.37 5.17
CA ASP A 220 -5.12 5.02 5.59
C ASP A 220 -3.92 4.52 4.77
N SER A 221 -3.84 3.19 4.56
CA SER A 221 -2.83 2.55 3.71
C SER A 221 -2.92 3.01 2.25
N LEU A 222 -4.15 3.10 1.71
CA LEU A 222 -4.39 3.57 0.35
C LEU A 222 -3.94 5.02 0.19
N THR A 223 -4.31 5.90 1.12
CA THR A 223 -3.89 7.31 1.14
C THR A 223 -2.36 7.45 1.18
N GLY A 224 -1.70 6.65 2.01
CA GLY A 224 -0.24 6.57 2.06
C GLY A 224 0.38 6.14 0.73
N SER A 225 -0.17 5.09 0.11
CA SER A 225 0.30 4.59 -1.19
C SER A 225 0.06 5.59 -2.33
N MET A 226 -1.03 6.35 -2.30
CA MET A 226 -1.33 7.40 -3.29
C MET A 226 -0.34 8.57 -3.18
N LYS A 227 -0.05 9.04 -1.95
CA LYS A 227 0.96 10.09 -1.73
C LYS A 227 2.33 9.65 -2.25
N ALA A 228 2.73 8.40 -1.97
CA ALA A 228 3.99 7.85 -2.45
C ALA A 228 4.01 7.74 -4.00
N ALA A 229 2.93 7.26 -4.62
CA ALA A 229 2.84 7.15 -6.07
C ALA A 229 2.93 8.52 -6.78
N GLN A 230 2.30 9.55 -6.21
CA GLN A 230 2.37 10.92 -6.73
C GLN A 230 3.78 11.52 -6.62
N GLU A 231 4.48 11.27 -5.51
CA GLU A 231 5.87 11.70 -5.32
C GLU A 231 6.78 11.09 -6.40
N VAL A 232 6.63 9.79 -6.68
CA VAL A 232 7.39 9.09 -7.72
C VAL A 232 7.07 9.64 -9.12
N ALA A 233 5.80 9.83 -9.44
CA ALA A 233 5.39 10.44 -10.72
C ALA A 233 5.83 11.91 -10.86
N ARG A 234 6.08 12.60 -9.74
CA ARG A 234 6.63 13.95 -9.75
C ARG A 234 8.11 13.96 -10.10
N ILE A 235 8.90 13.06 -9.52
CA ILE A 235 10.37 13.05 -9.63
C ILE A 235 10.85 12.32 -10.89
N SER A 236 10.20 11.21 -11.27
CA SER A 236 10.68 10.36 -12.37
C SER A 236 10.19 10.85 -13.75
N PRO A 237 11.09 11.17 -14.70
CA PRO A 237 10.72 11.58 -16.06
C PRO A 237 9.84 10.54 -16.79
N ALA A 238 10.10 9.25 -16.56
CA ALA A 238 9.41 8.14 -17.21
C ALA A 238 7.90 8.02 -16.85
N TYR A 239 7.47 8.59 -15.72
CA TYR A 239 6.07 8.52 -15.24
C TYR A 239 5.34 9.85 -15.26
N ARG A 240 5.92 10.91 -15.87
CA ARG A 240 5.19 12.17 -16.06
C ARG A 240 3.88 11.96 -16.82
N ARG A 241 3.87 11.03 -17.79
CA ARG A 241 2.67 10.63 -18.55
C ARG A 241 1.55 9.98 -17.72
N HIS A 242 1.83 9.54 -16.49
CA HIS A 242 0.86 8.89 -15.61
C HIS A 242 0.33 9.81 -14.51
N ARG A 243 0.74 11.10 -14.50
CA ARG A 243 0.31 12.06 -13.49
C ARG A 243 -1.20 12.29 -13.54
N ASP A 244 -1.76 12.45 -14.73
CA ASP A 244 -3.19 12.68 -14.90
C ASP A 244 -3.99 11.47 -14.41
N GLU A 245 -3.53 10.25 -14.74
CA GLU A 245 -4.16 9.02 -14.29
C GLU A 245 -4.16 8.87 -12.75
N LEU A 246 -3.04 9.21 -12.10
CA LEU A 246 -2.90 9.23 -10.65
C LEU A 246 -3.71 10.37 -10.00
N GLY A 247 -3.90 11.48 -10.71
CA GLY A 247 -4.79 12.57 -10.32
C GLY A 247 -6.24 12.10 -10.28
N SER A 248 -6.73 11.51 -11.39
CA SER A 248 -8.09 10.96 -11.46
C SER A 248 -8.31 9.85 -10.42
N LEU A 249 -7.31 8.98 -10.19
CA LEU A 249 -7.42 7.96 -9.16
C LEU A 249 -7.50 8.57 -7.76
N ARG A 250 -6.76 9.64 -7.49
CA ARG A 250 -6.83 10.34 -6.20
C ARG A 250 -8.21 10.94 -5.96
N SER A 251 -8.77 11.64 -6.94
CA SER A 251 -10.12 12.20 -6.84
C SER A 251 -11.14 11.09 -6.57
N ALA A 252 -11.04 9.95 -7.26
CA ALA A 252 -11.91 8.81 -6.98
C ALA A 252 -11.74 8.26 -5.55
N VAL A 253 -10.52 8.21 -5.02
CA VAL A 253 -10.27 7.78 -3.63
C VAL A 253 -10.87 8.73 -2.59
N GLU A 254 -10.85 10.04 -2.87
CA GLU A 254 -11.47 11.04 -2.01
C GLU A 254 -12.99 10.83 -1.93
N SER A 255 -13.66 10.59 -3.06
CA SER A 255 -15.10 10.27 -3.06
C SER A 255 -15.40 8.88 -2.45
N ILE A 256 -14.54 7.88 -2.65
CA ILE A 256 -14.69 6.56 -2.00
C ILE A 256 -14.59 6.65 -0.46
N ASP A 257 -13.76 7.55 0.09
CA ASP A 257 -13.70 7.78 1.55
C ASP A 257 -15.05 8.28 2.07
N LEU A 258 -15.68 9.21 1.35
CA LEU A 258 -17.02 9.71 1.68
C LEU A 258 -18.08 8.60 1.61
N ALA A 259 -18.07 7.79 0.55
CA ALA A 259 -18.97 6.65 0.39
C ALA A 259 -18.86 5.63 1.56
N ILE A 260 -17.64 5.36 2.05
CA ILE A 260 -17.41 4.47 3.20
C ILE A 260 -17.88 5.10 4.51
N ARG A 261 -17.74 6.42 4.68
CA ARG A 261 -18.30 7.12 5.84
C ARG A 261 -19.82 7.03 5.84
N ASN A 262 -20.45 7.26 4.69
CA ASN A 262 -21.89 7.15 4.51
C ASN A 262 -22.37 5.71 4.73
N SER A 263 -21.65 4.69 4.26
CA SER A 263 -22.01 3.29 4.50
C SER A 263 -22.02 2.92 5.97
N ARG A 264 -21.10 3.47 6.79
CA ARG A 264 -21.10 3.28 8.25
C ARG A 264 -22.33 3.90 8.92
N VAL A 265 -22.76 5.07 8.47
CA VAL A 265 -23.96 5.73 9.00
C VAL A 265 -25.20 4.94 8.59
N PHE A 266 -25.28 4.53 7.32
CA PHE A 266 -26.35 3.70 6.78
C PHE A 266 -26.48 2.37 7.54
N SER A 267 -25.41 1.56 7.64
CA SER A 267 -25.46 0.26 8.33
C SER A 267 -25.84 0.41 9.82
N ARG A 268 -25.41 1.49 10.49
CA ARG A 268 -25.84 1.78 11.87
C ARG A 268 -27.33 2.06 11.95
N ARG A 269 -27.88 2.85 11.02
CA ARG A 269 -29.32 3.18 11.00
C ARG A 269 -30.16 1.96 10.61
N LEU A 270 -29.65 1.13 9.70
CA LEU A 270 -30.28 -0.12 9.27
C LEU A 270 -30.52 -1.07 10.44
N THR A 271 -29.53 -1.26 11.33
CA THR A 271 -29.71 -2.06 12.56
C THR A 271 -30.90 -1.56 13.39
N SER A 272 -31.06 -0.24 13.52
CA SER A 272 -32.17 0.37 14.24
C SER A 272 -33.50 0.14 13.52
N ALA A 273 -33.54 0.27 12.19
CA ALA A 273 -34.76 0.09 11.41
C ALA A 273 -35.28 -1.36 11.47
N ILE A 274 -34.37 -2.34 11.41
CA ILE A 274 -34.71 -3.77 11.55
C ILE A 274 -35.26 -4.07 12.94
N ASN A 275 -34.57 -3.62 14.00
CA ASN A 275 -35.01 -3.88 15.39
C ASN A 275 -36.40 -3.34 15.74
N HIS A 276 -36.85 -2.28 15.05
CA HIS A 276 -38.15 -1.66 15.29
C HIS A 276 -39.22 -2.08 14.27
N ALA A 277 -38.94 -3.08 13.40
CA ALA A 277 -39.82 -3.51 12.32
C ALA A 277 -40.41 -2.32 11.53
N ALA A 278 -39.52 -1.38 11.19
CA ALA A 278 -39.91 -0.06 10.71
C ALA A 278 -40.19 -0.01 9.20
N LEU A 279 -40.13 -1.14 8.50
CA LEU A 279 -40.25 -1.26 7.04
C LEU A 279 -41.34 -2.28 6.68
N THR A 280 -42.01 -2.07 5.55
CA THR A 280 -42.91 -3.07 4.95
C THR A 280 -42.12 -4.08 4.11
N ASP A 281 -42.73 -5.22 3.77
CA ASP A 281 -42.07 -6.26 2.97
C ASP A 281 -41.67 -5.75 1.57
N GLU A 282 -42.51 -4.92 0.95
CA GLU A 282 -42.21 -4.30 -0.34
C GLU A 282 -41.01 -3.34 -0.25
N ALA A 283 -40.93 -2.56 0.84
CA ALA A 283 -39.81 -1.65 1.09
C ALA A 283 -38.52 -2.40 1.38
N ILE A 284 -38.60 -3.53 2.08
CA ILE A 284 -37.46 -4.43 2.34
C ILE A 284 -36.89 -4.95 1.03
N GLU A 285 -37.74 -5.42 0.12
CA GLU A 285 -37.29 -5.96 -1.17
C GLU A 285 -36.71 -4.86 -2.06
N ALA A 286 -37.40 -3.72 -2.19
CA ALA A 286 -36.95 -2.62 -3.03
C ALA A 286 -35.61 -2.00 -2.58
N LEU A 287 -35.45 -1.76 -1.26
CA LEU A 287 -34.20 -1.26 -0.72
C LEU A 287 -33.09 -2.33 -0.72
N GLY A 288 -33.45 -3.60 -0.51
CA GLY A 288 -32.54 -4.74 -0.62
C GLY A 288 -31.96 -4.86 -2.03
N GLN A 289 -32.80 -4.74 -3.06
CA GLN A 289 -32.38 -4.73 -4.46
C GLN A 289 -31.50 -3.52 -4.77
N SER A 290 -31.88 -2.32 -4.34
CA SER A 290 -31.07 -1.10 -4.52
C SER A 290 -29.65 -1.23 -3.94
N LEU A 291 -29.53 -1.89 -2.78
CA LEU A 291 -28.23 -2.18 -2.15
C LEU A 291 -27.41 -3.20 -2.94
N GLU A 292 -28.04 -4.22 -3.51
CA GLU A 292 -27.36 -5.20 -4.37
C GLU A 292 -26.89 -4.58 -5.68
N ASP A 293 -27.73 -3.79 -6.34
CA ASP A 293 -27.39 -3.09 -7.57
C ASP A 293 -26.24 -2.10 -7.34
N THR A 294 -26.27 -1.39 -6.21
CA THR A 294 -25.15 -0.53 -5.79
C THR A 294 -23.87 -1.36 -5.58
N ALA A 295 -23.97 -2.53 -4.94
CA ALA A 295 -22.80 -3.40 -4.71
C ALA A 295 -22.22 -3.95 -6.02
N ASP A 296 -23.06 -4.34 -6.97
CA ASP A 296 -22.67 -4.79 -8.31
C ASP A 296 -21.95 -3.66 -9.07
N ALA A 297 -22.49 -2.44 -9.02
CA ALA A 297 -21.86 -1.28 -9.63
C ALA A 297 -20.52 -0.92 -8.98
N VAL A 298 -20.38 -1.08 -7.65
CA VAL A 298 -19.09 -0.95 -6.93
C VAL A 298 -18.08 -1.99 -7.41
N ASP A 299 -18.49 -3.22 -7.70
CA ASP A 299 -17.61 -4.26 -8.24
C ASP A 299 -17.16 -3.93 -9.69
N VAL A 300 -18.03 -3.32 -10.50
CA VAL A 300 -17.66 -2.76 -11.82
C VAL A 300 -16.66 -1.61 -11.67
N LEU A 301 -16.91 -0.67 -10.75
CA LEU A 301 -16.01 0.44 -10.46
C LEU A 301 -14.63 -0.06 -10.00
N SER A 302 -14.60 -1.10 -9.16
CA SER A 302 -13.38 -1.76 -8.70
C SER A 302 -12.55 -2.33 -9.86
N ARG A 303 -13.21 -2.98 -10.83
CA ARG A 303 -12.56 -3.42 -12.07
C ARG A 303 -12.05 -2.24 -12.89
N ALA A 304 -12.82 -1.16 -12.98
CA ALA A 304 -12.45 0.02 -13.74
C ALA A 304 -11.20 0.72 -13.18
N LEU A 305 -11.16 0.97 -11.87
CA LEU A 305 -10.04 1.67 -11.22
C LEU A 305 -8.78 0.79 -11.13
N SER A 306 -8.92 -0.53 -11.11
CA SER A 306 -7.79 -1.47 -11.08
C SER A 306 -7.30 -1.93 -12.45
N ALA A 307 -8.03 -1.61 -13.54
CA ALA A 307 -7.67 -1.97 -14.91
C ALA A 307 -6.29 -1.41 -15.32
N ARG A 308 -5.53 -2.23 -16.06
CA ARG A 308 -4.22 -1.83 -16.62
C ARG A 308 -4.37 -1.18 -17.99
N ASP A 309 -5.36 -1.63 -18.76
CA ASP A 309 -5.65 -1.12 -20.09
C ASP A 309 -6.62 0.08 -20.04
N SER A 310 -6.37 1.06 -20.90
CA SER A 310 -7.14 2.31 -20.92
C SER A 310 -8.51 2.15 -21.58
N ALA A 311 -8.69 1.20 -22.51
CA ALA A 311 -9.97 0.92 -23.12
C ALA A 311 -10.88 0.15 -22.14
N GLU A 312 -10.34 -0.89 -21.49
CA GLU A 312 -11.03 -1.63 -20.43
C GLU A 312 -11.48 -0.69 -19.30
N ARG A 313 -10.57 0.20 -18.83
CA ARG A 313 -10.89 1.20 -17.80
C ARG A 313 -12.07 2.09 -18.22
N ARG A 314 -12.05 2.64 -19.43
CA ARG A 314 -13.11 3.54 -19.92
C ARG A 314 -14.45 2.83 -20.05
N LEU A 315 -14.45 1.58 -20.52
CA LEU A 315 -15.67 0.79 -20.66
C LEU A 315 -16.28 0.49 -19.29
N ASN A 316 -15.49 -0.02 -18.34
CA ASN A 316 -15.97 -0.33 -17.00
C ASN A 316 -16.40 0.94 -16.23
N LEU A 317 -15.71 2.07 -16.41
CA LEU A 317 -16.12 3.35 -15.79
C LEU A 317 -17.49 3.81 -16.29
N ARG A 318 -17.73 3.70 -17.60
CA ARG A 318 -19.03 4.03 -18.20
C ARG A 318 -20.13 3.10 -17.69
N GLN A 319 -19.84 1.80 -17.63
CA GLN A 319 -20.79 0.83 -17.09
C GLN A 319 -21.12 1.14 -15.62
N ALA A 320 -20.11 1.28 -14.75
CA ALA A 320 -20.34 1.60 -13.34
C ALA A 320 -21.14 2.89 -13.16
N ARG A 321 -20.87 3.92 -13.98
CA ARG A 321 -21.63 5.17 -13.96
C ARG A 321 -23.09 4.97 -14.34
N ASN A 322 -23.36 4.21 -15.40
CA ASN A 322 -24.73 3.95 -15.84
C ASN A 322 -25.50 3.13 -14.79
N ASP A 323 -24.86 2.13 -14.21
CA ASP A 323 -25.47 1.27 -13.18
C ASP A 323 -25.79 2.11 -11.92
N LEU A 324 -24.85 2.94 -11.45
CA LEU A 324 -25.08 3.86 -10.33
C LEU A 324 -26.12 4.94 -10.64
N ALA A 325 -26.16 5.44 -11.87
CA ALA A 325 -27.15 6.43 -12.30
C ALA A 325 -28.57 5.86 -12.32
N ALA A 326 -28.72 4.60 -12.75
CA ALA A 326 -29.98 3.88 -12.69
C ALA A 326 -30.45 3.73 -11.23
N VAL A 327 -29.56 3.28 -10.34
CA VAL A 327 -29.87 3.22 -8.90
C VAL A 327 -30.26 4.59 -8.35
N ALA A 328 -29.52 5.65 -8.68
CA ALA A 328 -29.81 7.00 -8.20
C ALA A 328 -31.20 7.49 -8.62
N THR A 329 -31.59 7.25 -9.87
CA THR A 329 -32.89 7.67 -10.41
C THR A 329 -34.05 6.96 -9.70
N ASP A 330 -33.85 5.69 -9.31
CA ASP A 330 -34.86 4.89 -8.60
C ASP A 330 -34.86 5.13 -7.08
N LEU A 331 -33.87 5.85 -6.54
CA LEU A 331 -33.65 6.06 -5.11
C LEU A 331 -34.51 7.19 -4.53
N HIS A 332 -35.83 7.06 -4.68
CA HIS A 332 -36.83 7.98 -4.15
C HIS A 332 -37.83 7.22 -3.24
N PRO A 333 -38.26 7.78 -2.09
CA PRO A 333 -39.20 7.06 -1.21
C PRO A 333 -40.49 6.62 -1.91
N ALA A 334 -41.02 7.47 -2.79
CA ALA A 334 -42.22 7.19 -3.58
C ALA A 334 -42.04 6.03 -4.58
N THR A 335 -40.90 5.93 -5.27
CA THR A 335 -40.62 4.84 -6.23
C THR A 335 -40.38 3.51 -5.51
N LEU A 336 -39.80 3.56 -4.32
CA LEU A 336 -39.53 2.39 -3.49
C LEU A 336 -40.72 1.96 -2.61
N ASN A 337 -41.90 2.59 -2.76
CA ASN A 337 -43.10 2.35 -1.95
C ASN A 337 -42.86 2.51 -0.43
N ILE A 338 -41.96 3.40 -0.04
CA ILE A 338 -41.61 3.68 1.35
C ILE A 338 -42.48 4.82 1.87
N SER A 339 -43.31 4.52 2.88
CA SER A 339 -44.25 5.48 3.47
C SER A 339 -43.97 5.81 4.94
N ARG A 340 -43.02 5.12 5.58
CA ARG A 340 -42.63 5.35 6.98
C ARG A 340 -41.37 6.21 7.06
N LEU A 341 -41.35 7.15 8.01
CA LEU A 341 -40.24 8.07 8.30
C LEU A 341 -38.89 7.37 8.47
N GLU A 342 -38.87 6.19 9.10
CA GLU A 342 -37.66 5.42 9.31
C GLU A 342 -37.07 4.89 8.00
N GLY A 343 -37.93 4.45 7.07
CA GLY A 343 -37.53 4.01 5.75
C GLY A 343 -37.09 5.16 4.85
N GLU A 344 -37.80 6.29 4.89
CA GLU A 344 -37.38 7.52 4.19
C GLU A 344 -35.98 7.93 4.63
N GLY A 345 -35.71 7.86 5.94
CA GLY A 345 -34.39 8.12 6.50
C GLY A 345 -33.30 7.19 5.96
N LEU A 346 -33.59 5.91 5.66
CA LEU A 346 -32.61 5.02 5.04
C LEU A 346 -32.32 5.40 3.59
N VAL A 347 -33.35 5.77 2.82
CA VAL A 347 -33.18 6.25 1.44
C VAL A 347 -32.33 7.52 1.42
N LEU A 348 -32.63 8.48 2.30
CA LEU A 348 -31.87 9.72 2.43
C LEU A 348 -30.40 9.50 2.83
N LEU A 349 -30.09 8.42 3.55
CA LEU A 349 -28.71 8.05 3.89
C LEU A 349 -28.00 7.29 2.76
N LEU A 350 -28.74 6.59 1.89
CA LEU A 350 -28.17 5.88 0.75
C LEU A 350 -27.87 6.83 -0.42
N ARG A 351 -28.68 7.88 -0.60
CA ARG A 351 -28.49 8.92 -1.63
C ARG A 351 -27.07 9.51 -1.69
N PRO A 352 -26.51 10.08 -0.60
CA PRO A 352 -25.16 10.64 -0.64
C PRO A 352 -24.09 9.58 -0.90
N LEU A 353 -24.28 8.34 -0.45
CA LEU A 353 -23.38 7.23 -0.78
C LEU A 353 -23.32 6.97 -2.29
N VAL A 354 -24.47 6.95 -2.97
CA VAL A 354 -24.52 6.74 -4.43
C VAL A 354 -23.92 7.92 -5.18
N VAL A 355 -24.14 9.16 -4.71
CA VAL A 355 -23.51 10.37 -5.27
C VAL A 355 -21.99 10.31 -5.16
N ASP A 356 -21.46 9.96 -3.98
CA ASP A 356 -20.02 9.79 -3.78
C ASP A 356 -19.43 8.72 -4.72
N LEU A 357 -20.17 7.63 -4.98
CA LEU A 357 -19.76 6.60 -5.93
C LEU A 357 -19.82 7.09 -7.39
N LEU A 358 -20.82 7.90 -7.75
CA LEU A 358 -20.92 8.54 -9.06
C LEU A 358 -19.75 9.50 -9.31
N GLU A 359 -19.38 10.32 -8.32
CA GLU A 359 -18.19 11.16 -8.34
C GLU A 359 -16.91 10.33 -8.49
N ALA A 360 -16.84 9.15 -7.85
CA ALA A 360 -15.71 8.23 -8.02
C ALA A 360 -15.56 7.70 -9.47
N THR A 361 -16.61 7.79 -10.30
CA THR A 361 -16.53 7.52 -11.75
C THR A 361 -15.97 8.69 -12.57
N GLY A 362 -15.69 9.83 -11.92
CA GLY A 362 -15.19 11.06 -12.52
C GLY A 362 -16.28 12.05 -12.96
N LEU A 363 -17.49 11.95 -12.41
CA LEU A 363 -18.52 13.01 -12.54
C LEU A 363 -18.23 14.17 -11.59
N SER A 364 -18.72 15.36 -11.93
CA SER A 364 -18.76 16.47 -10.98
C SER A 364 -19.82 16.22 -9.90
N HIS A 365 -19.70 16.90 -8.76
CA HIS A 365 -20.72 16.81 -7.70
C HIS A 365 -22.10 17.24 -8.21
N GLU A 366 -22.16 18.32 -9.01
CA GLU A 366 -23.40 18.83 -9.60
C GLU A 366 -24.04 17.78 -10.51
N ASP A 367 -23.28 17.22 -11.47
CA ASP A 367 -23.78 16.19 -12.39
C ASP A 367 -24.21 14.91 -11.65
N ALA A 368 -23.51 14.55 -10.56
CA ALA A 368 -23.83 13.37 -9.76
C ALA A 368 -25.10 13.58 -8.92
N ALA A 369 -25.28 14.79 -8.37
CA ALA A 369 -26.45 15.16 -7.60
C ALA A 369 -27.71 15.31 -8.47
N ASP A 370 -27.57 15.68 -9.75
CA ASP A 370 -28.69 15.83 -10.70
C ASP A 370 -29.43 14.51 -11.01
N TYR A 371 -28.85 13.35 -10.67
CA TYR A 371 -29.51 12.04 -10.82
C TYR A 371 -30.51 11.71 -9.70
N LEU A 372 -30.58 12.53 -8.64
CA LEU A 372 -31.34 12.29 -7.42
C LEU A 372 -32.50 13.27 -7.24
#